data_AF-M1MG55-F1
#
_entry.id   AF-M1MG55-F1
#
_cell.length_a   1.000
_cell.length_b   1.000
_cell.length_c   1.000
_cell.angle_alpha   90.00
_cell.angle_beta   90.00
_cell.angle_gamma   90.00
#
_symmetry.space_group_name_H-M   'P 1'
#
loop_
_entity.id
_entity.type
_entity.pdbx_description
1 polymer ?
#
loop_
_entity_poly.entity_id
_entity_poly.type
_entity_poly.pdbx_seq_one_letter_code
_entity_poly.pdbx_strand_id
1 'polypeptide(L)'
;MLIVKDLWIGDNFTYTLVITNTGTKTAKSVVVNDAAPNHIDFNVSGVTTTQGTVDSSSTSKNIIVNAGDILPGGTVTIKIPSTIIA
;
A
#
# COMPACT_ATOMS: atom_id res chain seq x y z
N MET A 1 -9.86 -24.29 -16.40
CA MET A 1 -10.78 -23.13 -16.30
C MET A 1 -10.28 -22.27 -15.16
N LEU A 2 -9.60 -21.15 -15.46
CA LEU A 2 -9.24 -20.16 -14.44
C LEU A 2 -10.51 -19.36 -14.12
N ILE A 3 -10.98 -19.46 -12.88
CA ILE A 3 -12.08 -18.62 -12.41
C ILE A 3 -11.45 -17.26 -12.09
N VAL A 4 -11.69 -16.25 -12.92
CA VAL A 4 -11.44 -14.87 -12.50
C VAL A 4 -12.42 -14.60 -11.36
N LYS A 5 -11.92 -14.24 -10.20
CA LYS A 5 -12.78 -13.83 -9.08
C LYS A 5 -13.29 -12.43 -9.42
N ASP A 6 -14.55 -12.35 -9.84
CA ASP A 6 -15.25 -11.08 -9.93
C ASP A 6 -15.31 -10.47 -8.52
N LEU A 7 -15.02 -9.17 -8.42
CA LEU A 7 -15.12 -8.44 -7.18
C LEU A 7 -16.35 -7.54 -7.21
N TRP A 8 -17.15 -7.64 -6.17
CA TRP A 8 -18.43 -6.94 -6.02
C TRP A 8 -18.33 -5.90 -4.90
N ILE A 9 -19.26 -4.94 -4.88
CA ILE A 9 -19.37 -4.00 -3.77
C ILE A 9 -19.52 -4.78 -2.45
N GLY A 10 -18.71 -4.43 -1.45
CA GLY A 10 -18.60 -5.12 -0.17
C GLY A 10 -17.50 -6.19 -0.11
N ASP A 11 -16.92 -6.59 -1.25
CA ASP A 11 -15.84 -7.57 -1.23
C ASP A 11 -14.57 -7.00 -0.62
N ASN A 12 -13.87 -7.86 0.12
CA ASN A 12 -12.57 -7.56 0.69
C ASN A 12 -11.45 -8.16 -0.17
N PHE A 13 -10.40 -7.39 -0.38
CA PHE A 13 -9.21 -7.81 -1.09
C PHE A 13 -7.96 -7.15 -0.50
N THR A 14 -6.78 -7.53 -0.97
CA THR A 14 -5.52 -6.92 -0.53
C THR A 14 -4.92 -6.09 -1.67
N TYR A 15 -4.87 -4.79 -1.47
CA TYR A 15 -4.13 -3.88 -2.33
C TYR A 15 -2.65 -3.93 -1.94
N THR A 16 -1.77 -4.21 -2.91
CA THR A 16 -0.33 -4.42 -2.66
C THR A 16 0.49 -3.39 -3.40
N LEU A 17 1.27 -2.61 -2.65
CA LEU A 17 2.25 -1.68 -3.20
C LEU A 17 3.64 -2.29 -3.07
N VAL A 18 4.42 -2.20 -4.14
CA VAL A 18 5.82 -2.62 -4.17
C VAL A 18 6.65 -1.43 -4.61
N ILE A 19 7.47 -0.94 -3.70
CA ILE A 19 8.34 0.22 -3.90
C ILE A 19 9.76 -0.29 -4.02
N THR A 20 10.37 -0.12 -5.19
CA THR A 20 11.75 -0.55 -5.45
C THR A 20 12.61 0.67 -5.73
N ASN A 21 13.75 0.78 -5.03
CA ASN A 21 14.77 1.77 -5.40
C ASN A 21 15.59 1.24 -6.58
N THR A 22 15.29 1.72 -7.78
CA THR A 22 15.99 1.35 -9.02
C THR A 22 17.27 2.15 -9.27
N GLY A 23 17.61 3.10 -8.39
CA GLY A 23 18.81 3.91 -8.49
C GLY A 23 20.07 3.20 -7.99
N THR A 24 21.22 3.83 -8.24
CA THR A 24 22.54 3.35 -7.77
C THR A 24 22.92 3.88 -6.38
N LYS A 25 22.09 4.77 -5.80
CA LYS A 25 22.29 5.39 -4.49
C LYS A 25 21.10 5.10 -3.57
N THR A 26 21.33 5.18 -2.26
CA THR A 26 20.26 5.06 -1.26
C THR A 26 19.22 6.16 -1.43
N ALA A 27 17.95 5.77 -1.56
CA ALA A 27 16.83 6.68 -1.44
C ALA A 27 16.61 6.96 0.05
N LYS A 28 16.71 8.24 0.44
CA LYS A 28 16.68 8.66 1.84
C LYS A 28 15.29 9.14 2.23
N SER A 29 14.86 8.80 3.46
CA SER A 29 13.61 9.29 4.05
C SER A 29 12.40 9.15 3.11
N VAL A 30 12.23 7.97 2.51
CA VAL A 30 11.14 7.70 1.58
C VAL A 30 9.81 7.68 2.32
N VAL A 31 8.86 8.46 1.81
CA VAL A 31 7.47 8.49 2.25
C VAL A 31 6.60 8.07 1.07
N VAL A 32 5.77 7.06 1.29
CA VAL A 32 4.75 6.61 0.33
C VAL A 32 3.44 7.27 0.71
N ASN A 33 2.82 7.96 -0.25
CA ASN A 33 1.52 8.59 -0.11
C ASN A 33 0.65 8.11 -1.27
N ASP A 34 -0.36 7.28 -0.99
CA ASP A 34 -1.21 6.68 -2.02
C ASP A 34 -2.70 6.89 -1.70
N ALA A 35 -3.39 7.51 -2.65
CA ALA A 35 -4.81 7.82 -2.54
C ALA A 35 -5.63 6.62 -3.00
N ALA A 36 -6.62 6.23 -2.19
CA ALA A 36 -7.51 5.14 -2.55
C ALA A 36 -8.30 5.52 -3.82
N PRO A 37 -8.33 4.65 -4.85
CA PRO A 37 -9.26 4.76 -5.95
C PRO A 37 -10.71 4.93 -5.47
N ASN A 38 -11.54 5.64 -6.24
CA ASN A 38 -12.89 6.03 -5.83
C ASN A 38 -13.75 4.86 -5.30
N HIS A 39 -13.65 3.69 -5.92
CA HIS A 39 -14.50 2.53 -5.62
C HIS A 39 -13.93 1.61 -4.54
N ILE A 40 -12.91 2.04 -3.80
CA ILE A 40 -12.39 1.26 -2.67
C ILE A 40 -12.18 2.13 -1.43
N ASP A 41 -12.24 1.49 -0.28
CA ASP A 41 -11.77 2.03 1.00
C ASP A 41 -10.65 1.15 1.55
N PHE A 42 -9.60 1.78 2.06
CA PHE A 42 -8.55 1.12 2.81
C PHE A 42 -8.98 0.85 4.25
N ASN A 43 -8.68 -0.34 4.76
CA ASN A 43 -8.73 -0.66 6.18
C ASN A 43 -7.35 -0.42 6.81
N VAL A 44 -7.17 0.81 7.30
CA VAL A 44 -5.90 1.31 7.86
C VAL A 44 -5.37 0.42 8.98
N SER A 45 -6.25 -0.11 9.84
CA SER A 45 -5.85 -0.93 10.99
C SER A 45 -5.15 -2.24 10.61
N GLY A 46 -5.40 -2.75 9.41
CA GLY A 46 -4.83 -4.00 8.92
C GLY A 46 -3.62 -3.83 8.01
N VAL A 47 -3.14 -2.59 7.82
CA VAL A 47 -2.02 -2.31 6.92
C VAL A 47 -0.73 -2.89 7.50
N THR A 48 0.05 -3.55 6.64
CA THR A 48 1.36 -4.08 6.99
C THR A 48 2.40 -3.57 6.00
N THR A 49 3.63 -3.35 6.48
CA THR A 49 4.78 -2.95 5.66
C THR A 49 5.99 -3.78 6.02
N THR A 50 6.85 -4.09 5.04
CA THR A 50 8.12 -4.81 5.29
C THR A 50 9.20 -3.90 5.89
N GLN A 51 9.04 -2.58 5.79
CA GLN A 51 9.97 -1.60 6.33
C GLN A 51 9.21 -0.33 6.75
N GLY A 52 9.68 0.31 7.81
CA GLY A 52 9.12 1.58 8.25
C GLY A 52 7.82 1.44 9.03
N THR A 53 7.02 2.52 9.06
CA THR A 53 5.79 2.58 9.85
C THR A 53 4.65 3.24 9.07
N VAL A 54 3.42 2.79 9.34
CA VAL A 54 2.21 3.46 8.85
C VAL A 54 2.02 4.73 9.65
N ASP A 55 1.82 5.86 8.97
CA ASP A 55 1.60 7.15 9.60
C ASP A 55 0.19 7.22 10.21
N SER A 56 0.07 7.83 11.39
CA SER A 56 -1.21 7.97 12.10
C SER A 56 -2.20 8.89 11.41
N SER A 57 -1.75 9.72 10.47
CA SER A 57 -2.61 10.54 9.62
C SER A 57 -3.25 9.78 8.45
N SER A 58 -2.93 8.49 8.28
CA SER A 58 -3.57 7.64 7.28
C SER A 58 -5.07 7.52 7.50
N THR A 59 -5.82 7.48 6.40
CA THR A 59 -7.29 7.37 6.39
C THR A 59 -7.73 6.27 5.42
N SER A 60 -9.03 5.96 5.39
CA SER A 60 -9.57 5.01 4.41
C SER A 60 -9.40 5.46 2.95
N LYS A 61 -9.17 6.75 2.72
CA LYS A 61 -8.99 7.33 1.37
C LYS A 61 -7.56 7.68 1.02
N ASN A 62 -6.64 7.55 1.96
CA ASN A 62 -5.24 7.88 1.72
C ASN A 62 -4.34 7.15 2.72
N ILE A 63 -3.43 6.33 2.23
CA ILE A 63 -2.44 5.65 3.06
C ILE A 63 -1.12 6.41 3.00
N ILE A 64 -0.51 6.62 4.17
CA ILE A 64 0.80 7.24 4.29
C ILE A 64 1.71 6.26 5.03
N VAL A 65 2.83 5.90 4.42
CA VAL A 65 3.83 4.99 5.01
C VAL A 65 5.21 5.64 4.95
N ASN A 66 5.81 5.80 6.14
CA ASN A 66 7.18 6.25 6.30
C ASN A 66 8.11 5.05 6.12
N ALA A 67 8.53 4.77 4.88
CA ALA A 67 9.37 3.62 4.54
C ALA A 67 10.83 3.78 4.98
N GLY A 68 11.28 5.02 5.23
CA GLY A 68 12.64 5.31 5.65
C GLY A 68 13.64 5.19 4.50
N ASP A 69 14.86 4.76 4.81
CA ASP A 69 15.92 4.62 3.80
C ASP A 69 15.82 3.32 3.03
N ILE A 70 15.80 3.40 1.70
CA ILE A 70 15.78 2.24 0.79
C ILE A 70 17.13 2.18 0.05
N LEU A 71 17.92 1.14 0.34
CA LEU A 71 19.21 0.91 -0.32
C LEU A 71 19.04 0.67 -1.84
N PRO A 72 20.09 0.84 -2.66
CA PRO A 72 20.05 0.46 -4.08
C PRO A 72 19.55 -0.97 -4.28
N GLY A 73 18.55 -1.17 -5.14
CA GLY A 73 17.90 -2.47 -5.36
C GLY A 73 16.99 -2.95 -4.23
N GLY A 74 16.93 -2.22 -3.11
CA GLY A 74 16.04 -2.50 -2.00
C GLY A 74 14.57 -2.37 -2.40
N THR A 75 13.72 -3.17 -1.76
CA THR A 75 12.27 -3.17 -2.01
C THR A 75 11.49 -3.12 -0.69
N VAL A 76 10.45 -2.30 -0.67
CA VAL A 76 9.48 -2.21 0.42
C VAL A 76 8.12 -2.65 -0.12
N THR A 77 7.49 -3.60 0.55
CA THR A 77 6.13 -4.06 0.21
C THR A 77 5.16 -3.61 1.28
N ILE A 78 4.07 -2.98 0.86
CA ILE A 78 2.97 -2.55 1.72
C ILE A 78 1.73 -3.33 1.28
N LYS A 79 1.06 -3.98 2.24
CA LYS A 79 -0.20 -4.69 2.02
C LYS A 79 -1.31 -3.99 2.77
N ILE A 80 -2.37 -3.64 2.05
CA ILE A 80 -3.48 -2.83 2.53
C ILE A 80 -4.76 -3.64 2.33
N PRO A 81 -5.36 -4.17 3.40
CA PRO A 81 -6.70 -4.73 3.32
C PRO A 81 -7.66 -3.64 2.87
N SER A 82 -8.48 -3.92 1.87
CA SER A 82 -9.33 -2.94 1.21
C SER A 82 -10.71 -3.54 0.95
N THR A 83 -11.73 -2.70 0.93
CA THR A 83 -13.12 -3.09 0.65
C THR A 83 -13.61 -2.33 -0.57
N ILE A 84 -14.33 -3.01 -1.47
CA ILE A 84 -14.99 -2.33 -2.60
C ILE A 84 -16.23 -1.60 -2.11
N ILE A 85 -16.38 -0.35 -2.54
CA ILE A 85 -17.52 0.51 -2.24
C ILE A 85 -18.20 0.95 -3.54
N ALA A 86 -19.42 1.49 -3.40
CA ALA A 86 -20.17 2.07 -4.52
C ALA A 86 -19.50 3.34 -5.05
#